data_AF-A0A445C780-F1
#
_entry.id   AF-A0A445C780-F1
#
_cell.length_a   1.000
_cell.length_b   1.000
_cell.length_c   1.000
_cell.angle_alpha   90.00
_cell.angle_beta   90.00
_cell.angle_gamma   90.00
#
_symmetry.space_group_name_H-M   'P 1'
#
loop_
_entity.id
_entity.type
_entity.pdbx_description
1 polymer ?
#
loop_
_entity_poly.entity_id
_entity_poly.type
_entity_poly.pdbx_seq_one_letter_code
_entity_poly.pdbx_strand_id
1 'polypeptide(L)'
;MFLMETRANENSRDCPEDYEMENVGKGVLFMLEVFRSFVDAIKLMDLELKGKKFTWFSNPRNGFITRERLDRVLVKWEWREVFSNAILMAIPAVSSDHSLLVVNMEPKARGKREFKFETFWRDHEECSELIKRKLG
;
A
#
# COMPACT_ATOMS: atom_id res chain seq x y z
N MET A 1 8.16 -12.04 5.19
CA MET A 1 6.75 -11.65 5.04
C MET A 1 6.05 -12.04 6.33
N PHE A 2 5.96 -11.13 7.29
CA PHE A 2 5.16 -11.31 8.49
C PHE A 2 3.83 -10.63 8.24
N LEU A 3 2.75 -11.40 8.11
CA LEU A 3 1.40 -10.88 8.30
C LEU A 3 1.27 -10.66 9.82
N MET A 4 1.32 -9.41 10.27
CA MET A 4 0.68 -9.07 11.54
C MET A 4 -0.72 -8.58 11.20
N GLU A 5 -1.71 -9.44 11.39
CA GLU A 5 -3.10 -9.01 11.50
C GLU A 5 -3.25 -8.27 12.82
N THR A 6 -3.21 -6.94 12.79
CA THR A 6 -3.78 -6.15 13.88
C THR A 6 -5.29 -6.12 13.69
N ARG A 7 -5.99 -7.12 14.24
CA ARG A 7 -7.43 -7.00 14.48
C ARG A 7 -7.63 -5.80 15.40
N ALA A 8 -8.28 -4.76 14.89
CA ALA A 8 -8.85 -3.72 15.73
C ALA A 8 -9.87 -4.40 16.66
N ASN A 9 -9.50 -4.54 17.93
CA ASN A 9 -10.41 -5.00 18.97
C ASN A 9 -11.41 -3.86 19.26
N GLU A 10 -12.69 -4.08 18.95
CA GLU A 10 -13.77 -3.11 19.18
C GLU A 10 -14.18 -2.97 20.66
N ASN A 11 -13.45 -3.57 21.61
CA ASN A 11 -13.71 -3.47 23.05
C ASN A 11 -12.64 -2.67 23.82
N SER A 12 -12.46 -1.40 23.49
CA SER A 12 -11.77 -0.44 24.38
C SER A 12 -12.69 0.72 24.74
N ARG A 13 -13.55 0.49 25.74
CA ARG A 13 -14.35 1.56 26.39
C ARG A 13 -13.85 1.93 27.79
N ASP A 14 -12.61 1.58 28.12
CA ASP A 14 -11.94 2.07 29.32
C ASP A 14 -10.68 2.81 28.92
N CYS A 15 -10.85 4.03 28.39
CA CYS A 15 -9.79 5.02 28.35
C CYS A 15 -10.21 6.12 29.35
N PRO A 16 -9.48 6.35 30.46
CA PRO A 16 -9.80 7.41 31.41
C PRO A 16 -9.88 8.75 30.68
N GLU A 17 -10.94 9.54 30.95
CA GLU A 17 -11.24 10.81 30.25
C GLU A 17 -10.19 11.92 30.49
N ASP A 18 -9.19 11.68 31.34
CA ASP A 18 -8.30 12.72 31.87
C ASP A 18 -6.81 12.42 31.70
N TYR A 19 -6.43 11.40 30.91
CA TYR A 19 -5.02 11.23 30.55
C TYR A 19 -4.62 12.36 29.59
N GLU A 20 -3.93 13.37 30.11
CA GLU A 20 -3.62 14.61 29.40
C GLU A 20 -3.08 14.36 27.98
N MET A 21 -3.93 14.57 26.98
CA MET A 21 -3.62 14.39 25.57
C MET A 21 -2.42 15.23 25.11
N GLU A 22 -2.12 16.35 25.77
CA GLU A 22 -0.95 17.18 25.48
C GLU A 22 0.38 16.46 25.71
N ASN A 23 0.46 15.59 26.71
CA ASN A 23 1.68 14.86 27.03
C ASN A 23 1.92 13.72 26.02
N VAL A 24 0.85 13.11 25.51
CA VAL A 24 0.91 12.13 24.41
C VAL A 24 1.40 12.80 23.13
N GLY A 25 0.87 13.97 22.79
CA GLY A 25 1.28 14.73 21.60
C GLY A 25 2.77 15.08 21.61
N LYS A 26 3.28 15.59 22.75
CA LYS A 26 4.71 15.89 22.92
C LYS A 26 5.60 14.64 22.81
N GLY A 27 5.17 13.53 23.41
CA GLY A 27 5.90 12.26 23.31
C GLY A 27 5.98 11.71 21.87
N VAL A 28 4.88 11.79 21.11
CA VAL A 28 4.85 11.36 19.71
C VAL A 28 5.74 12.25 18.84
N LEU A 29 5.72 13.58 19.02
CA LEU A 29 6.57 14.49 18.27
C LEU A 29 8.06 14.22 18.52
N PHE A 30 8.45 14.00 19.78
CA PHE A 30 9.82 13.63 20.12
C PHE A 30 10.25 12.31 19.46
N MET A 31 9.41 11.27 19.50
CA MET A 31 9.71 10.00 18.84
C MET A 31 9.87 10.16 17.31
N LEU A 32 9.06 11.00 16.67
CA LEU A 32 9.18 11.29 15.24
C LEU A 32 10.48 12.01 14.91
N GLU A 33 10.94 12.93 15.74
CA GLU A 33 12.24 13.61 15.57
C GLU A 33 13.41 12.65 15.73
N VAL A 34 13.35 11.76 16.72
CA VAL A 34 14.37 10.72 16.91
C VAL A 34 14.40 9.76 15.72
N PHE A 35 13.24 9.32 15.24
CA PHE A 35 13.17 8.46 14.06
C PHE A 35 13.72 9.13 12.80
N ARG A 36 13.36 10.40 12.55
CA ARG A 36 13.90 11.18 11.43
C ARG A 36 15.41 11.31 11.51
N SER A 37 15.93 11.66 12.69
CA SER A 37 17.36 11.78 12.94
C SER A 37 18.09 10.46 12.68
N PHE A 38 17.50 9.34 13.08
CA PHE A 38 18.02 8.00 12.78
C PHE A 38 18.07 7.75 11.27
N VAL A 39 16.95 7.93 10.55
CA VAL A 39 16.85 7.76 9.09
C VAL A 39 17.93 8.57 8.35
N ASP A 40 18.12 9.83 8.77
CA ASP A 40 19.12 10.74 8.20
C ASP A 40 20.56 10.35 8.55
N ALA A 41 20.79 9.86 9.77
CA ALA A 41 22.11 9.40 10.22
C ALA A 41 22.58 8.19 9.43
N ILE A 42 21.68 7.24 9.15
CA ILE A 42 21.99 6.03 8.37
C ILE A 42 21.77 6.17 6.86
N LYS A 43 21.47 7.40 6.39
CA LYS A 43 21.37 7.78 4.97
C LYS A 43 20.38 6.92 4.18
N LEU A 44 19.24 6.62 4.79
CA LEU A 44 18.16 5.95 4.08
C LEU A 44 17.35 6.94 3.23
N MET A 45 16.94 6.50 2.06
CA MET A 45 16.09 7.25 1.14
C MET A 45 14.73 6.58 0.96
N ASP A 46 13.67 7.39 0.85
CA ASP A 46 12.32 6.89 0.56
C ASP A 46 12.21 6.48 -0.91
N LEU A 47 11.91 5.20 -1.15
CA LEU A 47 11.72 4.67 -2.48
C LEU A 47 10.38 5.19 -3.05
N GLU A 48 10.44 5.79 -4.23
CA GLU A 48 9.27 6.40 -4.86
C GLU A 48 8.16 5.37 -5.14
N LEU A 49 6.99 5.61 -4.57
CA LEU A 49 5.79 4.83 -4.84
C LEU A 49 5.20 5.21 -6.21
N LYS A 50 5.23 4.28 -7.16
CA LYS A 50 4.68 4.48 -8.51
C LYS A 50 3.19 4.14 -8.58
N GLY A 51 2.46 4.96 -9.34
CA GLY A 51 1.03 4.77 -9.58
C GLY A 51 0.17 5.34 -8.45
N LYS A 52 -0.30 4.47 -7.55
CA LYS A 52 -1.12 4.90 -6.40
C LYS A 52 -0.29 5.74 -5.45
N LYS A 53 -0.89 6.78 -4.87
CA LYS A 53 -0.19 7.72 -3.96
C LYS A 53 -0.42 7.43 -2.48
N PHE A 54 -1.34 6.53 -2.15
CA PHE A 54 -1.81 6.28 -0.78
C PHE A 54 -1.63 4.80 -0.44
N THR A 55 -1.34 4.53 0.83
CA THR A 55 -1.18 3.18 1.38
C THR A 55 -2.19 2.87 2.46
N TRP A 56 -2.92 3.86 2.97
CA TRP A 56 -3.96 3.69 3.96
C TRP A 56 -5.23 4.47 3.57
N PHE A 57 -6.39 3.92 3.92
CA PHE A 57 -7.70 4.45 3.60
C PHE A 57 -8.60 4.37 4.84
N SER A 58 -9.13 5.51 5.29
CA SER A 58 -10.06 5.49 6.41
C SER A 58 -11.36 4.77 6.05
N ASN A 59 -12.02 4.19 7.05
CA ASN A 59 -13.42 3.82 6.88
C ASN A 59 -14.24 5.08 6.54
N PRO A 60 -15.23 5.02 5.62
CA PRO A 60 -16.03 6.19 5.28
C PRO A 60 -16.82 6.65 6.51
N ARG A 61 -16.44 7.79 7.10
CA ARG A 61 -17.23 8.44 8.14
C ARG A 61 -17.89 9.67 7.53
N ASN A 62 -19.20 9.79 7.70
CA ASN A 62 -20.00 10.91 7.18
C ASN A 62 -19.84 11.13 5.66
N GLY A 63 -19.60 10.07 4.89
CA GLY A 63 -19.45 10.14 3.42
C GLY A 63 -18.07 10.55 2.92
N PHE A 64 -17.10 10.80 3.81
CA PHE A 64 -15.73 11.17 3.44
C PHE A 64 -14.76 10.03 3.71
N ILE A 65 -13.80 9.84 2.78
CA ILE A 65 -12.70 8.88 2.90
C ILE A 65 -11.40 9.66 2.94
N THR A 66 -10.70 9.60 4.07
CA THR A 66 -9.33 10.09 4.20
C THR A 66 -8.38 9.06 3.60
N ARG A 67 -7.35 9.53 2.90
CA ARG A 67 -6.35 8.68 2.25
C ARG A 67 -4.98 9.22 2.58
N GLU A 68 -4.12 8.36 3.11
CA GLU A 68 -2.79 8.75 3.57
C GLU A 68 -1.73 7.78 3.05
N ARG A 69 -0.48 8.26 3.02
CA ARG A 69 0.70 7.43 2.76
C ARG A 69 1.45 7.24 4.07
N LEU A 70 1.02 6.22 4.82
CA LEU A 70 1.59 5.86 6.12
C LEU A 70 2.76 4.89 5.98
N ASP A 71 2.70 4.03 4.97
CA ASP A 71 3.69 2.98 4.73
C ASP A 71 4.74 3.48 3.73
N ARG A 72 6.02 3.31 4.08
CA ARG A 72 7.16 3.73 3.25
C ARG A 72 8.21 2.62 3.21
N VAL A 73 8.89 2.51 2.07
CA VAL A 73 10.05 1.63 1.92
C VAL A 73 11.29 2.51 1.88
N LEU A 74 12.12 2.38 2.90
CA LEU A 74 13.37 3.11 3.01
C LEU A 74 14.52 2.20 2.57
N VAL A 75 15.37 2.68 1.67
CA VAL A 75 16.50 1.92 1.12
C VAL A 75 17.80 2.71 1.25
N LYS A 76 18.93 2.02 1.24
CA LYS A 76 20.23 2.67 1.10
C LYS A 76 20.52 3.02 -0.36
N TRP A 77 21.42 3.98 -0.58
CA TRP A 77 21.89 4.34 -1.92
C TRP A 77 22.52 3.14 -2.65
N GLU A 78 23.36 2.36 -1.97
CA GLU A 78 24.05 1.20 -2.56
C GLU A 78 23.04 0.14 -3.05
N TRP A 79 21.92 -0.03 -2.33
CA TRP A 79 20.83 -0.91 -2.79
C TRP A 79 20.19 -0.36 -4.07
N ARG A 80 19.99 0.97 -4.14
CA ARG A 80 19.42 1.63 -5.32
C ARG A 80 20.35 1.56 -6.53
N GLU A 81 21.67 1.54 -6.33
CA GLU A 81 22.63 1.34 -7.42
C GLU A 81 22.50 -0.06 -8.03
N VAL A 82 22.39 -1.10 -7.19
CA VAL A 82 22.18 -2.48 -7.66
C VAL A 82 20.81 -2.65 -8.35
N PHE A 83 19.76 -2.05 -7.78
CA PHE A 83 18.39 -2.14 -8.29
C PHE A 83 17.89 -0.80 -8.82
N SER A 84 18.62 -0.23 -9.77
CA SER A 84 18.36 1.10 -10.34
C SER A 84 16.98 1.22 -10.99
N ASN A 85 16.47 0.11 -11.53
CA ASN A 85 15.15 0.03 -12.14
C ASN A 85 14.04 -0.40 -11.17
N ALA A 86 14.33 -0.65 -9.90
CA ALA A 86 13.31 -1.12 -8.96
C ALA A 86 12.12 -0.17 -8.90
N ILE A 87 10.92 -0.75 -8.83
CA ILE A 87 9.65 -0.02 -8.75
C ILE A 87 8.93 -0.47 -7.48
N LEU A 88 8.51 0.50 -6.67
CA LEU A 88 7.58 0.30 -5.57
C LEU A 88 6.14 0.54 -6.06
N MET A 89 5.21 -0.34 -5.71
CA MET A 89 3.78 -0.21 -6.02
C MET A 89 2.94 -0.51 -4.78
N ALA A 90 1.76 0.10 -4.70
CA ALA A 90 0.74 -0.22 -3.71
C ALA A 90 -0.38 -1.03 -4.36
N ILE A 91 -0.71 -2.18 -3.79
CA ILE A 91 -1.76 -3.09 -4.24
C ILE A 91 -2.85 -3.13 -3.16
N PRO A 92 -4.15 -2.94 -3.50
CA PRO A 92 -5.23 -3.10 -2.52
C PRO A 92 -5.21 -4.49 -1.89
N ALA A 93 -5.35 -4.54 -0.58
CA ALA A 93 -5.75 -5.74 0.11
C ALA A 93 -7.28 -5.77 0.20
N VAL A 94 -7.88 -6.96 0.04
CA VAL A 94 -9.36 -7.12 -0.02
C VAL A 94 -10.03 -6.80 1.32
N SER A 95 -9.34 -7.05 2.43
CA SER A 95 -9.88 -6.96 3.78
C SER A 95 -9.03 -6.11 4.72
N SER A 96 -8.25 -5.18 4.18
CA SER A 96 -7.46 -4.23 4.97
C SER A 96 -7.66 -2.82 4.44
N ASP A 97 -7.70 -1.88 5.38
CA ASP A 97 -7.59 -0.44 5.14
C ASP A 97 -6.18 -0.04 4.65
N HIS A 98 -5.19 -0.93 4.78
CA HIS A 98 -3.87 -0.80 4.19
C HIS A 98 -3.76 -1.46 2.81
N SER A 99 -2.99 -0.83 1.93
CA SER A 99 -2.49 -1.43 0.70
C SER A 99 -1.14 -2.09 0.95
N LEU A 100 -0.94 -3.25 0.33
CA LEU A 100 0.33 -3.94 0.34
C LEU A 100 1.35 -3.18 -0.51
N LEU A 101 2.53 -2.93 0.07
CA LEU A 101 3.67 -2.40 -0.66
C LEU A 101 4.48 -3.53 -1.29
N VAL A 102 4.66 -3.46 -2.60
CA VAL A 102 5.41 -4.45 -3.39
C VAL A 102 6.56 -3.77 -4.10
N VAL A 103 7.78 -4.22 -3.79
CA VAL A 103 9.00 -3.82 -4.48
C VAL A 103 9.28 -4.84 -5.58
N ASN A 104 9.23 -4.40 -6.83
CA ASN A 104 9.72 -5.17 -7.96
C ASN A 104 11.14 -4.72 -8.30
N MET A 105 12.13 -5.56 -7.99
CA MET A 105 13.55 -5.28 -8.19
C MET A 105 14.00 -5.37 -9.66
N GLU A 106 13.28 -6.16 -10.46
CA GLU A 106 13.57 -6.41 -11.87
C GLU A 106 12.29 -6.26 -12.72
N PRO A 107 11.77 -5.05 -12.88
CA PRO A 107 10.58 -4.85 -13.68
C PRO A 107 10.91 -5.15 -15.14
N LYS A 108 10.42 -6.28 -15.64
CA LYS A 108 10.42 -6.58 -17.06
C LYS A 108 9.69 -5.46 -17.79
N ALA A 109 10.26 -4.98 -18.90
CA ALA A 109 9.54 -4.10 -19.80
C ALA A 109 8.18 -4.76 -20.11
N ARG A 110 7.08 -4.03 -19.87
CA ARG A 110 5.75 -4.52 -20.25
C ARG A 110 5.76 -4.68 -21.76
N GLY A 111 5.95 -5.92 -22.23
CA GLY A 111 5.67 -6.29 -23.61
C GLY A 111 4.22 -5.94 -23.96
N LYS A 112 3.91 -5.95 -25.26
CA LYS A 112 2.54 -5.72 -25.75
C LYS A 112 1.59 -6.60 -24.94
N ARG A 113 0.63 -5.98 -24.23
CA ARG A 113 -0.30 -6.71 -23.37
C ARG A 113 -1.17 -7.57 -24.28
N GLU A 114 -0.88 -8.86 -24.32
CA GLU A 114 -1.72 -9.82 -25.02
C GLU A 114 -3.07 -9.93 -24.32
N PHE A 115 -4.13 -9.99 -25.11
CA PHE A 115 -5.45 -10.32 -24.60
C PHE A 115 -5.38 -11.73 -24.02
N LYS A 116 -5.68 -11.86 -22.73
CA LYS A 116 -5.81 -13.15 -22.04
C LYS A 116 -7.24 -13.23 -21.54
N PHE A 117 -7.91 -14.32 -21.89
CA PHE A 117 -9.21 -14.69 -21.34
C PHE A 117 -9.08 -16.10 -20.75
N GLU A 118 -9.80 -16.40 -19.68
CA GLU A 118 -9.78 -17.76 -19.14
C GLU A 118 -10.47 -18.69 -20.11
N THR A 119 -9.83 -19.82 -20.43
CA THR A 119 -10.32 -20.77 -21.43
C THR A 119 -11.69 -21.33 -21.08
N PHE A 120 -12.05 -21.35 -19.80
CA PHE A 120 -13.37 -21.73 -19.30
C PHE A 120 -14.50 -20.93 -19.98
N TRP A 121 -14.29 -19.64 -20.23
CA TRP A 121 -15.32 -18.79 -20.85
C TRP A 121 -15.62 -19.21 -22.30
N ARG A 122 -14.68 -19.85 -23.00
CA ARG A 122 -14.92 -20.33 -24.37
C ARG A 122 -16.08 -21.32 -24.44
N ASP A 123 -16.21 -22.15 -23.42
CA ASP A 123 -17.14 -23.26 -23.39
C ASP A 123 -18.51 -22.81 -22.82
N HIS A 124 -18.63 -21.55 -22.40
CA HIS A 124 -19.89 -20.94 -21.98
C HIS A 124 -20.63 -20.38 -23.21
N GLU A 125 -21.84 -20.89 -23.47
CA GLU A 125 -22.65 -20.55 -24.65
C GLU A 125 -22.83 -19.03 -24.82
N GLU A 126 -23.12 -18.34 -23.73
CA GLU A 126 -23.31 -16.87 -23.73
C GLU A 126 -22.04 -16.10 -24.13
N CYS A 127 -20.85 -16.64 -23.87
CA CYS A 127 -19.60 -15.97 -24.20
C CYS A 127 -19.36 -16.00 -25.72
N SER A 128 -19.66 -17.13 -26.37
CA SER A 128 -19.57 -17.27 -27.83
C SER A 128 -20.48 -16.26 -28.54
N GLU A 129 -21.70 -16.09 -28.04
CA GLU A 129 -22.67 -15.13 -28.58
C GLU A 129 -22.22 -13.68 -28.38
N LEU A 130 -21.66 -13.35 -27.22
CA LEU A 130 -21.11 -12.03 -26.91
C LEU A 130 -19.93 -11.66 -27.81
N ILE A 131 -19.03 -12.61 -28.07
CA ILE A 131 -17.86 -12.43 -28.94
C ILE A 131 -18.33 -12.13 -30.37
N LYS A 132 -19.26 -12.93 -30.92
CA LYS A 132 -19.82 -12.71 -32.26
C LYS A 132 -20.48 -11.34 -32.38
N ARG A 133 -21.25 -10.92 -31.37
CA ARG A 133 -21.99 -9.65 -31.39
C ARG A 133 -21.08 -8.41 -31.29
N LYS A 134 -19.94 -8.50 -30.62
CA LYS A 134 -19.06 -7.35 -30.37
C LYS A 134 -17.84 -7.26 -31.28
N LEU A 135 -17.44 -8.36 -31.92
CA LEU A 135 -16.23 -8.42 -32.75
C LEU A 135 -16.49 -8.82 -34.21
N GLY A 136 -17.72 -9.20 -34.58
CA GLY A 136 -18.18 -9.35 -35.97
C GLY A 136 -18.87 -8.08 -36.47
#